data_AF-A0A382WKH1-F1
#
_entry.id   AF-A0A382WKH1-F1
#
_cell.length_a   1.000
_cell.length_b   1.000
_cell.length_c   1.000
_cell.angle_alpha   90.00
_cell.angle_beta   90.00
_cell.angle_gamma   90.00
#
_symmetry.space_group_name_H-M   'P 1'
#
loop_
_entity.id
_entity.type
_entity.pdbx_description
1 polymer ?
#
loop_
_entity_poly.entity_id
_entity_poly.type
_entity_poly.pdbx_seq_one_letter_code
_entity_poly.pdbx_strand_id
1 'polypeptide(L)'
;HEIRRALEAMGDWPLDKYVSKDIEQHLPRVHNSFSETAREFIQYVAPDDDINYTIMGMLTLEEYGPDFTHADVQDLWLKHLNFHTTFGPERTTLLRAGTESLDRFTLESFLEKGGVGPRTTFKARPGHLALFNDFLNPGDELCGAAIRADAYGYACPGRPQNAANMAWKDSSFTHNRTGIYGTMFIAAAIAIAQVTDDRIEIFENALQYIPQKSRFYERVSACLEVVRSSSSWEQAYDQLNDKYGDYGHCRIYQETGMLINTLKFAENTGHGICIQV
;
A
#
# COMPACT_ATOMS: atom_id res chain seq x y z
N HIS A 1 19.40 -10.67 -3.64
CA HIS A 1 20.47 -11.68 -3.82
C HIS A 1 20.04 -13.14 -3.63
N GLU A 2 19.11 -13.49 -2.72
CA GLU A 2 18.68 -14.89 -2.56
C GLU A 2 17.87 -15.42 -3.74
N ILE A 3 16.87 -14.65 -4.19
CA ILE A 3 16.00 -15.04 -5.32
C ILE A 3 16.82 -15.22 -6.60
N ARG A 4 17.66 -14.23 -6.95
CA ARG A 4 18.56 -14.35 -8.11
C ARG A 4 19.42 -15.61 -8.09
N ARG A 5 20.04 -15.95 -6.96
CA ARG A 5 20.85 -17.18 -6.85
C ARG A 5 20.01 -18.45 -7.05
N ALA A 6 18.78 -18.46 -6.54
CA ALA A 6 17.87 -19.59 -6.74
C ALA A 6 17.45 -19.72 -8.21
N LEU A 7 17.11 -18.60 -8.87
CA LEU A 7 16.77 -18.57 -10.29
C LEU A 7 17.95 -18.96 -11.19
N GLU A 8 19.17 -18.53 -10.88
CA GLU A 8 20.40 -18.95 -11.57
C GLU A 8 20.63 -20.47 -11.41
N ALA A 9 20.42 -21.02 -10.20
CA ALA A 9 20.62 -22.45 -9.93
C ALA A 9 19.63 -23.36 -10.67
N MET A 10 18.42 -22.88 -10.94
CA MET A 10 17.41 -23.62 -11.71
C MET A 10 17.40 -23.28 -13.21
N GLY A 11 18.19 -22.30 -13.65
CA GLY A 11 18.27 -21.89 -15.06
C GLY A 11 17.15 -20.94 -15.54
N ASP A 12 16.40 -20.33 -14.62
CA ASP A 12 15.27 -19.41 -14.89
C ASP A 12 15.68 -17.92 -14.71
N TRP A 13 16.98 -17.59 -14.66
CA TRP A 13 17.49 -16.21 -14.65
C TRP A 13 17.95 -15.76 -16.05
N PRO A 14 17.64 -14.52 -16.51
CA PRO A 14 16.76 -13.54 -15.88
C PRO A 14 15.30 -14.00 -15.89
N LEU A 15 14.56 -13.59 -14.87
CA LEU A 15 13.13 -13.90 -14.79
C LEU A 15 12.39 -13.22 -15.93
N ASP A 16 11.61 -13.97 -16.70
CA ASP A 16 10.79 -13.45 -17.80
C ASP A 16 9.29 -13.81 -17.66
N LYS A 17 8.95 -14.59 -16.62
CA LYS A 17 7.62 -15.15 -16.32
C LYS A 17 7.44 -15.33 -14.81
N TYR A 18 6.32 -15.94 -14.39
CA TYR A 18 6.13 -16.37 -13.01
C TYR A 18 7.20 -17.37 -12.55
N VAL A 19 7.52 -17.30 -11.26
CA VAL A 19 8.48 -18.19 -10.59
C VAL A 19 7.93 -19.62 -10.56
N SER A 20 8.75 -20.61 -10.97
CA SER A 20 8.36 -22.02 -10.91
C SER A 20 8.33 -22.57 -9.49
N LYS A 21 7.49 -23.59 -9.29
CA LYS A 21 7.42 -24.36 -8.05
C LYS A 21 8.78 -24.97 -7.65
N ASP A 22 9.67 -25.21 -8.61
CA ASP A 22 10.97 -25.83 -8.35
C ASP A 22 11.89 -24.91 -7.53
N ILE A 23 11.58 -23.61 -7.42
CA ILE A 23 12.33 -22.66 -6.57
C ILE A 23 12.35 -23.09 -5.09
N GLU A 24 11.35 -23.88 -4.63
CA GLU A 24 11.30 -24.40 -3.26
C GLU A 24 12.48 -25.34 -2.92
N GLN A 25 13.11 -25.92 -3.95
CA GLN A 25 14.30 -26.77 -3.79
C GLN A 25 15.58 -25.95 -3.59
N HIS A 26 15.52 -24.65 -3.90
CA HIS A 26 16.67 -23.73 -3.90
C HIS A 26 16.56 -22.62 -2.86
N LEU A 27 15.40 -22.43 -2.24
CA LEU A 27 15.18 -21.47 -1.16
C LEU A 27 14.89 -22.17 0.18
N PRO A 28 15.32 -21.59 1.32
CA PRO A 28 15.06 -22.18 2.64
C PRO A 28 13.59 -22.08 3.05
N ARG A 29 12.80 -21.22 2.38
CA ARG A 29 11.37 -21.00 2.64
C ARG A 29 10.71 -20.39 1.41
N VAL A 30 9.41 -20.63 1.29
CA VAL A 30 8.50 -19.98 0.34
C VAL A 30 7.32 -19.39 1.11
N HIS A 31 6.60 -18.45 0.51
CA HIS A 31 5.42 -17.85 1.13
C HIS A 31 4.28 -18.87 1.28
N ASN A 32 3.36 -18.65 2.22
CA ASN A 32 2.25 -19.59 2.47
C ASN A 32 1.29 -19.72 1.26
N SER A 33 1.23 -18.72 0.39
CA SER A 33 0.44 -18.73 -0.85
C SER A 33 1.12 -19.50 -2.00
N PHE A 34 2.32 -20.06 -1.80
CA PHE A 34 3.11 -20.66 -2.87
C PHE A 34 2.38 -21.77 -3.64
N SER A 35 1.52 -22.54 -2.95
CA SER A 35 0.72 -23.60 -3.55
C SER A 35 -0.32 -23.13 -4.57
N GLU A 36 -0.58 -21.82 -4.67
CA GLU A 36 -1.46 -21.21 -5.67
C GLU A 36 -0.79 -20.11 -6.51
N THR A 37 0.38 -19.59 -6.08
CA THR A 37 1.08 -18.48 -6.77
C THR A 37 2.31 -18.89 -7.57
N ALA A 38 2.77 -20.14 -7.50
CA ALA A 38 3.84 -20.62 -8.38
C ALA A 38 3.31 -20.86 -9.81
N ARG A 39 4.16 -20.67 -10.82
CA ARG A 39 3.83 -20.74 -12.25
C ARG A 39 2.97 -21.95 -12.64
N GLU A 40 3.28 -23.12 -12.10
CA GLU A 40 2.60 -24.38 -12.39
C GLU A 40 1.25 -24.53 -11.68
N PHE A 41 0.96 -23.71 -10.68
CA PHE A 41 -0.24 -23.78 -9.85
C PHE A 41 -1.24 -22.64 -10.10
N ILE A 42 -0.81 -21.53 -10.71
CA ILE A 42 -1.67 -20.38 -11.00
C ILE A 42 -2.83 -20.81 -11.92
N GLN A 43 -4.07 -20.66 -11.43
CA GLN A 43 -5.31 -20.79 -12.20
C GLN A 43 -6.10 -19.49 -12.30
N TYR A 44 -5.89 -18.61 -11.33
CA TYR A 44 -6.50 -17.30 -11.18
C TYR A 44 -5.56 -16.42 -10.35
N VAL A 45 -5.84 -15.12 -10.27
CA VAL A 45 -5.11 -14.20 -9.40
C VAL A 45 -5.47 -14.54 -7.95
N ALA A 46 -4.47 -14.93 -7.15
CA ALA A 46 -4.67 -15.18 -5.73
C ALA A 46 -5.06 -13.87 -5.02
N PRO A 47 -6.10 -13.88 -4.16
CA PRO A 47 -6.51 -12.67 -3.47
C PRO A 47 -5.49 -12.27 -2.40
N ASP A 48 -5.14 -10.99 -2.35
CA ASP A 48 -4.33 -10.36 -1.33
C ASP A 48 -4.94 -9.03 -0.87
N ASP A 49 -4.33 -8.38 0.12
CA ASP A 49 -4.81 -7.11 0.63
C ASP A 49 -4.64 -5.96 -0.37
N ASP A 50 -3.59 -5.96 -1.20
CA ASP A 50 -3.37 -5.00 -2.27
C ASP A 50 -4.57 -4.91 -3.25
N ILE A 51 -5.04 -6.06 -3.76
CA ILE A 51 -6.20 -6.14 -4.64
C ILE A 51 -7.47 -5.74 -3.88
N ASN A 52 -7.63 -6.22 -2.64
CA ASN A 52 -8.81 -5.88 -1.84
C ASN A 52 -8.94 -4.37 -1.64
N TYR A 53 -7.86 -3.67 -1.28
CA TYR A 53 -7.92 -2.23 -1.09
C TYR A 53 -8.09 -1.45 -2.39
N THR A 54 -7.53 -1.94 -3.50
CA THR A 54 -7.81 -1.37 -4.81
C THR A 54 -9.31 -1.39 -5.12
N ILE A 55 -9.97 -2.52 -4.87
CA ILE A 55 -11.42 -2.65 -5.00
C ILE A 55 -12.16 -1.76 -3.99
N MET A 56 -11.71 -1.67 -2.74
CA MET A 56 -12.31 -0.76 -1.74
C MET A 56 -12.24 0.70 -2.17
N GLY A 57 -11.13 1.14 -2.76
CA GLY A 57 -10.99 2.49 -3.30
C GLY A 57 -11.97 2.75 -4.45
N MET A 58 -12.15 1.76 -5.35
CA MET A 58 -13.13 1.85 -6.44
C MET A 58 -14.57 1.93 -5.91
N LEU A 59 -14.94 1.07 -4.96
CA LEU A 59 -16.26 1.08 -4.32
C LEU A 59 -16.53 2.41 -3.59
N THR A 60 -15.52 2.97 -2.92
CA THR A 60 -15.63 4.28 -2.26
C THR A 60 -16.02 5.36 -3.26
N LEU A 61 -15.37 5.38 -4.43
CA LEU A 61 -15.67 6.34 -5.48
C LEU A 61 -17.03 6.09 -6.13
N GLU A 62 -17.43 4.83 -6.30
CA GLU A 62 -18.72 4.46 -6.88
C GLU A 62 -19.90 4.83 -5.97
N GLU A 63 -19.78 4.58 -4.66
CA GLU A 63 -20.87 4.82 -3.70
C GLU A 63 -20.95 6.29 -3.26
N TYR A 64 -19.82 6.95 -3.02
CA TYR A 64 -19.77 8.26 -2.36
C TYR A 64 -19.17 9.38 -3.22
N GLY A 65 -18.56 9.04 -4.37
CA GLY A 65 -17.90 10.01 -5.24
C GLY A 65 -16.59 10.57 -4.66
N PRO A 66 -15.96 11.56 -5.33
CA PRO A 66 -14.64 12.07 -4.96
C PRO A 66 -14.60 12.89 -3.66
N ASP A 67 -15.78 13.24 -3.13
CA ASP A 67 -15.95 14.01 -1.90
C ASP A 67 -16.18 13.15 -0.65
N PHE A 68 -15.93 11.84 -0.74
CA PHE A 68 -16.00 10.90 0.38
C PHE A 68 -15.24 11.36 1.63
N THR A 69 -15.71 10.90 2.78
CA THR A 69 -15.17 11.21 4.10
C THR A 69 -14.57 9.96 4.76
N HIS A 70 -13.86 10.14 5.88
CA HIS A 70 -13.41 8.99 6.70
C HIS A 70 -14.56 8.13 7.22
N ALA A 71 -15.73 8.72 7.46
CA ALA A 71 -16.91 7.97 7.90
C ALA A 71 -17.40 7.02 6.80
N ASP A 72 -17.34 7.44 5.54
CA ASP A 72 -17.74 6.62 4.38
C ASP A 72 -16.75 5.46 4.16
N VAL A 73 -15.44 5.75 4.23
CA VAL A 73 -14.39 4.72 4.17
C VAL A 73 -14.56 3.71 5.30
N GLN A 74 -14.79 4.19 6.54
CA GLN A 74 -15.03 3.35 7.69
C GLN A 74 -16.25 2.43 7.51
N ASP A 75 -17.37 2.97 7.02
CA ASP A 75 -18.61 2.21 6.79
C ASP A 75 -18.39 1.12 5.74
N LEU A 76 -17.72 1.43 4.63
CA LEU A 76 -17.34 0.45 3.60
C LEU A 76 -16.42 -0.64 4.14
N TRP A 77 -15.40 -0.27 4.92
CA TRP A 77 -14.47 -1.24 5.49
C TRP A 77 -15.19 -2.19 6.44
N LEU A 78 -16.10 -1.69 7.29
CA LEU A 78 -16.90 -2.52 8.19
C LEU A 78 -17.85 -3.47 7.45
N LYS A 79 -18.31 -3.11 6.25
CA LYS A 79 -19.18 -3.95 5.41
C LYS A 79 -18.43 -5.04 4.66
N HIS A 80 -17.20 -4.77 4.21
CA HIS A 80 -16.53 -5.60 3.20
C HIS A 80 -15.21 -6.22 3.63
N LEU A 81 -14.47 -5.62 4.58
CA LEU A 81 -13.16 -6.13 4.98
C LEU A 81 -13.27 -7.14 6.12
N ASN A 82 -12.58 -8.27 5.96
CA ASN A 82 -12.39 -9.24 7.03
C ASN A 82 -11.14 -8.88 7.84
N PHE A 83 -11.23 -9.05 9.16
CA PHE A 83 -10.10 -8.84 10.05
C PHE A 83 -8.85 -9.67 9.71
N HIS A 84 -8.99 -10.83 9.06
CA HIS A 84 -7.85 -11.69 8.69
C HIS A 84 -7.11 -11.22 7.43
N THR A 85 -7.71 -10.34 6.63
CA THR A 85 -7.15 -9.85 5.37
C THR A 85 -6.64 -8.41 5.48
N THR A 86 -6.39 -7.95 6.71
CA THR A 86 -5.87 -6.60 7.00
C THR A 86 -4.65 -6.73 7.90
N PHE A 87 -3.68 -5.83 7.72
CA PHE A 87 -2.41 -5.89 8.42
C PHE A 87 -2.05 -4.52 9.01
N GLY A 88 -1.21 -4.54 10.05
CA GLY A 88 -0.64 -3.32 10.64
C GLY A 88 -1.64 -2.18 10.92
N PRO A 89 -1.39 -0.96 10.41
CA PRO A 89 -2.23 0.22 10.61
C PRO A 89 -3.72 0.03 10.26
N GLU A 90 -3.97 -0.65 9.14
CA GLU A 90 -5.31 -0.94 8.64
C GLU A 90 -6.07 -1.85 9.59
N ARG A 91 -5.42 -2.93 10.04
CA ARG A 91 -6.03 -3.89 10.98
C ARG A 91 -6.40 -3.24 12.30
N THR A 92 -5.50 -2.43 12.85
CA THR A 92 -5.74 -1.67 14.09
C THR A 92 -6.92 -0.71 13.91
N THR A 93 -7.00 -0.04 12.76
CA THR A 93 -8.11 0.88 12.45
C THR A 93 -9.44 0.15 12.28
N LEU A 94 -9.45 -1.01 11.62
CA LEU A 94 -10.66 -1.83 11.49
C LEU A 94 -11.16 -2.33 12.85
N LEU A 95 -10.26 -2.73 13.76
CA LEU A 95 -10.63 -3.10 15.13
C LEU A 95 -11.24 -1.93 15.91
N ARG A 96 -10.63 -0.75 15.79
CA ARG A 96 -11.13 0.49 16.40
C ARG A 96 -12.54 0.80 15.90
N ALA A 97 -12.72 0.85 14.58
CA ALA A 97 -14.01 1.09 13.94
C ALA A 97 -15.08 0.07 14.36
N GLY A 98 -14.70 -1.21 14.44
CA GLY A 98 -15.58 -2.28 14.91
C GLY A 98 -16.00 -2.08 16.36
N THR A 99 -15.08 -1.66 17.23
CA THR A 99 -15.36 -1.38 18.64
C THR A 99 -16.28 -0.17 18.80
N GLU A 100 -16.01 0.93 18.07
CA GLU A 100 -16.85 2.13 18.06
C GLU A 100 -18.28 1.84 17.57
N SER A 101 -18.46 0.85 16.69
CA SER A 101 -19.79 0.43 16.22
C SER A 101 -20.68 -0.15 17.32
N LEU A 102 -20.10 -0.61 18.44
CA LEU A 102 -20.82 -1.20 19.56
C LEU A 102 -21.53 -0.14 20.43
N ASP A 103 -21.10 1.13 20.37
CA ASP A 103 -21.69 2.22 21.14
C ASP A 103 -23.12 2.58 20.69
N ARG A 104 -23.62 1.96 19.61
CA ARG A 104 -25.01 2.08 19.15
C ARG A 104 -26.04 1.54 20.15
N PHE A 105 -25.64 0.62 21.03
CA PHE A 105 -26.52 0.06 22.06
C PHE A 105 -25.86 0.08 23.42
N THR A 106 -26.45 0.84 24.35
CA THR A 106 -25.97 0.92 25.73
C THR A 106 -26.52 -0.23 26.56
N LEU A 107 -25.83 -0.54 27.66
CA LEU A 107 -26.35 -1.44 28.71
C LEU A 107 -27.75 -1.01 29.16
N GLU A 108 -27.98 0.30 29.31
CA GLU A 108 -29.29 0.87 29.67
C GLU A 108 -30.37 0.51 28.64
N SER A 109 -30.10 0.69 27.34
CA SER A 109 -31.02 0.27 26.27
C SER A 109 -31.33 -1.23 26.31
N PHE A 110 -30.39 -2.09 26.69
CA PHE A 110 -30.65 -3.52 26.84
C PHE A 110 -31.47 -3.83 28.11
N LEU A 111 -31.18 -3.18 29.23
CA LEU A 111 -31.93 -3.36 30.48
C LEU A 111 -33.39 -2.91 30.33
N GLU A 112 -33.66 -1.79 29.64
CA GLU A 112 -35.02 -1.31 29.33
C GLU A 112 -35.84 -2.32 28.52
N LYS A 113 -35.18 -3.11 27.66
CA LYS A 113 -35.80 -4.17 26.85
C LYS A 113 -35.89 -5.53 27.55
N GLY A 114 -35.60 -5.59 28.86
CA GLY A 114 -35.64 -6.81 29.66
C GLY A 114 -34.34 -7.63 29.62
N GLY A 115 -33.23 -7.06 29.17
CA GLY A 115 -31.92 -7.68 29.23
C GLY A 115 -31.48 -7.96 30.69
N VAL A 116 -30.78 -9.07 30.90
CA VAL A 116 -30.32 -9.52 32.23
C VAL A 116 -28.82 -9.25 32.48
N GLY A 117 -28.24 -8.29 31.74
CA GLY A 117 -26.82 -7.94 31.83
C GLY A 117 -26.41 -7.35 33.19
N PRO A 118 -25.10 -7.20 33.45
CA PRO A 118 -24.59 -6.61 34.69
C PRO A 118 -25.25 -5.26 34.97
N ARG A 119 -25.66 -5.01 36.22
CA ARG A 119 -26.33 -3.75 36.60
C ARG A 119 -25.36 -2.62 36.93
N THR A 120 -24.06 -2.92 37.01
CA THR A 120 -22.99 -1.96 37.27
C THR A 120 -22.50 -1.37 35.97
N THR A 121 -22.77 -0.08 35.75
CA THR A 121 -22.25 0.66 34.60
C THR A 121 -20.80 1.09 34.88
N PHE A 122 -19.86 0.70 34.02
CA PHE A 122 -18.57 1.38 33.96
C PHE A 122 -18.72 2.62 33.08
N LYS A 123 -18.34 3.80 33.57
CA LYS A 123 -18.27 5.00 32.72
C LYS A 123 -17.07 4.85 31.78
N ALA A 124 -17.33 4.82 30.48
CA ALA A 124 -16.30 4.95 29.47
C ALA A 124 -15.49 6.24 29.74
N ARG A 125 -14.17 6.15 29.72
CA ARG A 125 -13.30 7.33 29.80
C ARG A 125 -13.11 7.88 28.38
N PRO A 126 -13.31 9.18 28.14
CA PRO A 126 -12.96 9.79 26.87
C PRO A 126 -11.51 9.48 26.52
N GLY A 127 -11.25 9.03 25.29
CA GLY A 127 -9.89 8.73 24.82
C GLY A 127 -9.34 7.33 25.12
N HIS A 128 -10.11 6.41 25.74
CA HIS A 128 -9.64 5.03 25.94
C HIS A 128 -9.27 4.31 24.63
N LEU A 129 -9.98 4.61 23.53
CA LEU A 129 -9.70 4.02 22.22
C LEU A 129 -8.60 4.76 21.43
N ALA A 130 -8.28 6.00 21.78
CA ALA A 130 -7.15 6.73 21.16
C ALA A 130 -5.80 6.05 21.47
N LEU A 131 -5.69 5.39 22.63
CA LEU A 131 -4.56 4.53 22.98
C LEU A 131 -4.33 3.39 21.98
N PHE A 132 -5.35 2.90 21.27
CA PHE A 132 -5.14 1.85 20.26
C PHE A 132 -4.28 2.37 19.11
N ASN A 133 -4.51 3.59 18.65
CA ASN A 133 -3.73 4.17 17.55
C ASN A 133 -2.29 4.49 17.98
N ASP A 134 -2.10 5.07 19.17
CA ASP A 134 -0.77 5.51 19.62
C ASP A 134 0.19 4.34 19.93
N PHE A 135 -0.35 3.18 20.35
CA PHE A 135 0.48 2.03 20.76
C PHE A 135 0.48 0.87 19.76
N LEU A 136 -0.59 0.68 18.98
CA LEU A 136 -0.73 -0.46 18.06
C LEU A 136 -0.52 -0.07 16.60
N ASN A 137 -0.10 1.16 16.33
CA ASN A 137 0.22 1.61 14.98
C ASN A 137 1.66 2.12 14.78
N PRO A 138 2.70 1.37 15.16
CA PRO A 138 4.09 1.79 14.96
C PRO A 138 4.52 1.82 13.48
N GLY A 139 3.66 1.37 12.55
CA GLY A 139 3.92 1.24 11.12
C GLY A 139 3.22 2.28 10.24
N ASP A 140 2.69 3.36 10.81
CA ASP A 140 1.90 4.37 10.09
C ASP A 140 2.68 5.17 9.03
N GLU A 141 4.02 5.05 9.00
CA GLU A 141 4.90 5.57 7.95
C GLU A 141 5.37 4.51 6.92
N LEU A 142 4.88 3.26 7.01
CA LEU A 142 5.18 2.17 6.06
C LEU A 142 4.29 2.23 4.80
N CYS A 143 4.51 1.31 3.86
CA CYS A 143 3.86 1.30 2.55
C CYS A 143 2.40 0.81 2.52
N GLY A 144 1.78 0.44 3.65
CA GLY A 144 0.43 -0.16 3.68
C GLY A 144 -0.66 0.74 3.10
N ALA A 145 -0.51 2.08 3.21
CA ALA A 145 -1.41 3.00 2.52
C ALA A 145 -1.13 3.12 1.01
N ALA A 146 0.13 2.92 0.60
CA ALA A 146 0.59 3.16 -0.76
C ALA A 146 -0.07 2.22 -1.78
N ILE A 147 -0.34 0.97 -1.38
CA ILE A 147 -1.02 -0.05 -2.19
C ILE A 147 -2.49 0.30 -2.51
N ARG A 148 -3.05 1.31 -1.84
CA ARG A 148 -4.43 1.79 -2.04
C ARG A 148 -4.54 2.94 -3.05
N ALA A 149 -3.40 3.48 -3.49
CA ALA A 149 -3.33 4.68 -4.32
C ALA A 149 -3.96 4.50 -5.72
N ASP A 150 -3.92 3.28 -6.23
CA ASP A 150 -4.32 2.87 -7.57
C ASP A 150 -5.68 3.41 -7.99
N ALA A 151 -6.73 3.14 -7.20
CA ALA A 151 -8.10 3.54 -7.52
C ALA A 151 -8.22 5.06 -7.77
N TYR A 152 -7.53 5.87 -6.96
CA TYR A 152 -7.57 7.33 -7.06
C TYR A 152 -6.80 7.86 -8.27
N GLY A 153 -5.68 7.22 -8.60
CA GLY A 153 -4.92 7.49 -9.82
C GLY A 153 -5.73 7.16 -11.07
N TYR A 154 -6.34 5.96 -11.12
CA TYR A 154 -7.17 5.51 -12.23
C TYR A 154 -8.37 6.44 -12.48
N ALA A 155 -8.99 6.95 -11.42
CA ALA A 155 -10.13 7.88 -11.53
C ALA A 155 -9.74 9.29 -12.02
N CYS A 156 -8.45 9.63 -12.05
CA CYS A 156 -7.96 11.00 -12.29
C CYS A 156 -6.96 11.13 -13.46
N PRO A 157 -7.24 10.61 -14.67
CA PRO A 157 -6.34 10.80 -15.82
C PRO A 157 -6.02 12.28 -16.04
N GLY A 158 -4.73 12.62 -16.04
CA GLY A 158 -4.24 13.99 -16.20
C GLY A 158 -4.65 14.98 -15.09
N ARG A 159 -5.21 14.50 -13.97
CA ARG A 159 -5.67 15.31 -12.83
C ARG A 159 -4.96 14.93 -11.53
N PRO A 160 -3.61 14.99 -11.48
CA PRO A 160 -2.83 14.51 -10.33
C PRO A 160 -3.17 15.18 -8.99
N GLN A 161 -3.56 16.46 -8.98
CA GLN A 161 -4.00 17.12 -7.74
C GLN A 161 -5.23 16.43 -7.12
N ASN A 162 -6.20 16.05 -7.96
CA ASN A 162 -7.41 15.38 -7.49
C ASN A 162 -7.07 13.97 -6.99
N ALA A 163 -6.20 13.26 -7.72
CA ALA A 163 -5.72 11.93 -7.33
C ALA A 163 -5.03 11.98 -5.95
N ALA A 164 -4.07 12.90 -5.78
CA ALA A 164 -3.35 13.11 -4.53
C ALA A 164 -4.27 13.52 -3.38
N ASN A 165 -5.29 14.37 -3.65
CA ASN A 165 -6.25 14.77 -2.62
C ASN A 165 -7.10 13.59 -2.13
N MET A 166 -7.60 12.74 -3.03
CA MET A 166 -8.38 11.56 -2.63
C MET A 166 -7.49 10.53 -1.91
N ALA A 167 -6.28 10.30 -2.42
CA ALA A 167 -5.28 9.46 -1.77
C ALA A 167 -4.91 9.96 -0.36
N TRP A 168 -4.81 11.28 -0.16
CA TRP A 168 -4.60 11.86 1.17
C TRP A 168 -5.80 11.61 2.10
N LYS A 169 -7.04 11.80 1.62
CA LYS A 169 -8.25 11.53 2.41
C LYS A 169 -8.29 10.07 2.87
N ASP A 170 -8.07 9.12 1.97
CA ASP A 170 -8.09 7.69 2.29
C ASP A 170 -6.93 7.25 3.19
N SER A 171 -5.69 7.65 2.86
CA SER A 171 -4.52 7.22 3.61
C SER A 171 -4.44 7.81 5.02
N SER A 172 -4.91 9.06 5.21
CA SER A 172 -4.95 9.71 6.53
C SER A 172 -5.91 9.05 7.53
N PHE A 173 -6.74 8.10 7.07
CA PHE A 173 -7.58 7.30 7.95
C PHE A 173 -6.77 6.27 8.78
N THR A 174 -5.63 5.78 8.26
CA THR A 174 -4.82 4.75 8.92
C THR A 174 -3.34 5.10 9.08
N HIS A 175 -2.79 5.95 8.22
CA HIS A 175 -1.35 6.26 8.14
C HIS A 175 -1.06 7.73 8.44
N ASN A 176 0.22 8.07 8.62
CA ASN A 176 0.68 9.42 8.87
C ASN A 176 1.95 9.76 8.06
N ARG A 177 2.22 11.05 7.91
CA ARG A 177 3.42 11.63 7.28
C ARG A 177 3.84 10.87 6.01
N THR A 178 4.97 10.17 6.08
CA THR A 178 5.61 9.44 4.98
C THR A 178 4.67 8.42 4.32
N GLY A 179 3.84 7.70 5.10
CA GLY A 179 2.87 6.74 4.55
C GLY A 179 1.80 7.44 3.69
N ILE A 180 1.31 8.59 4.16
CA ILE A 180 0.40 9.44 3.39
C ILE A 180 1.09 10.00 2.15
N TYR A 181 2.30 10.56 2.31
CA TYR A 181 3.00 11.23 1.21
C TYR A 181 3.35 10.29 0.06
N GLY A 182 3.73 9.04 0.35
CA GLY A 182 3.94 8.05 -0.71
C GLY A 182 2.65 7.65 -1.40
N THR A 183 1.54 7.53 -0.68
CA THR A 183 0.22 7.27 -1.29
C THR A 183 -0.20 8.41 -2.24
N MET A 184 -0.03 9.66 -1.79
CA MET A 184 -0.28 10.85 -2.62
C MET A 184 0.60 10.87 -3.88
N PHE A 185 1.89 10.57 -3.72
CA PHE A 185 2.85 10.52 -4.81
C PHE A 185 2.50 9.46 -5.85
N ILE A 186 2.16 8.22 -5.43
CA ILE A 186 1.79 7.14 -6.34
C ILE A 186 0.49 7.46 -7.07
N ALA A 187 -0.53 7.95 -6.37
CA ALA A 187 -1.80 8.32 -7.03
C ALA A 187 -1.60 9.44 -8.07
N ALA A 188 -0.78 10.44 -7.77
CA ALA A 188 -0.41 11.48 -8.73
C ALA A 188 0.38 10.92 -9.92
N ALA A 189 1.35 10.03 -9.68
CA ALA A 189 2.13 9.39 -10.73
C ALA A 189 1.25 8.57 -11.68
N ILE A 190 0.33 7.75 -11.15
CA ILE A 190 -0.64 6.99 -11.96
C ILE A 190 -1.53 7.92 -12.79
N ALA A 191 -2.00 9.02 -12.21
CA ALA A 191 -2.80 10.01 -12.93
C ALA A 191 -2.02 10.68 -14.09
N ILE A 192 -0.74 10.98 -13.90
CA ILE A 192 0.14 11.60 -14.92
C ILE A 192 0.52 10.58 -16.00
N ALA A 193 0.80 9.33 -15.62
CA ALA A 193 1.20 8.26 -16.53
C ALA A 193 0.16 7.98 -17.64
N GLN A 194 -1.10 8.37 -17.43
CA GLN A 194 -2.16 8.21 -18.43
C GLN A 194 -2.13 9.26 -19.54
N VAL A 195 -1.35 10.33 -19.39
CA VAL A 195 -1.29 11.45 -20.34
C VAL A 195 0.13 11.86 -20.74
N THR A 196 1.15 11.14 -20.25
CA THR A 196 2.57 11.43 -20.47
C THR A 196 3.32 10.13 -20.75
N ASP A 197 4.10 10.10 -21.84
CA ASP A 197 4.96 8.96 -22.21
C ASP A 197 6.38 9.06 -21.60
N ASP A 198 6.82 10.25 -21.20
CA ASP A 198 8.10 10.43 -20.53
C ASP A 198 8.02 9.91 -19.09
N ARG A 199 8.65 8.74 -18.89
CA ARG A 199 8.61 8.00 -17.64
C ARG A 199 9.25 8.73 -16.47
N ILE A 200 10.24 9.59 -16.74
CA ILE A 200 10.90 10.38 -15.69
C ILE A 200 10.06 11.60 -15.35
N GLU A 201 9.49 12.25 -16.36
CA GLU A 201 8.59 13.39 -16.17
C GLU A 201 7.37 13.03 -15.29
N ILE A 202 6.84 11.80 -15.40
CA ILE A 202 5.77 11.30 -14.52
C ILE A 202 6.11 11.53 -13.04
N PHE A 203 7.30 11.12 -12.61
CA PHE A 203 7.71 11.18 -11.21
C PHE A 203 8.13 12.58 -10.80
N GLU A 204 8.80 13.34 -11.68
CA GLU A 204 9.13 14.75 -11.46
C GLU A 204 7.86 15.57 -11.18
N ASN A 205 6.82 15.36 -11.97
CA ASN A 205 5.54 16.05 -11.81
C ASN A 205 4.77 15.55 -10.59
N ALA A 206 4.82 14.25 -10.29
CA ALA A 206 4.19 13.69 -9.08
C ALA A 206 4.76 14.28 -7.78
N LEU A 207 6.05 14.61 -7.73
CA LEU A 207 6.70 15.24 -6.57
C LEU A 207 6.11 16.61 -6.21
N GLN A 208 5.43 17.30 -7.14
CA GLN A 208 4.79 18.60 -6.86
C GLN A 208 3.57 18.45 -5.94
N TYR A 209 3.00 17.25 -5.83
CA TYR A 209 1.77 16.98 -5.09
C TYR A 209 2.00 16.44 -3.68
N ILE A 210 3.23 16.50 -3.16
CA ILE A 210 3.58 16.13 -1.79
C ILE A 210 4.20 17.32 -1.03
N PRO A 211 4.32 17.29 0.32
CA PRO A 211 4.95 18.37 1.05
C PRO A 211 6.44 18.54 0.75
N GLN A 212 6.80 19.71 0.19
CA GLN A 212 8.14 20.01 -0.35
C GLN A 212 9.26 20.07 0.70
N LYS A 213 8.91 20.25 1.99
CA LYS A 213 9.86 20.25 3.13
C LYS A 213 9.88 18.92 3.89
N SER A 214 9.42 17.83 3.28
CA SER A 214 9.37 16.51 3.90
C SER A 214 10.60 15.67 3.59
N ARG A 215 10.95 14.75 4.51
CA ARG A 215 11.98 13.72 4.26
C ARG A 215 11.64 12.84 3.04
N PHE A 216 10.34 12.65 2.77
CA PHE A 216 9.87 11.89 1.62
C PHE A 216 10.19 12.59 0.31
N TYR A 217 9.87 13.88 0.19
CA TYR A 217 10.28 14.66 -0.96
C TYR A 217 11.80 14.63 -1.17
N GLU A 218 12.59 14.90 -0.12
CA GLU A 218 14.06 14.90 -0.19
C GLU A 218 14.62 13.57 -0.69
N ARG A 219 14.16 12.45 -0.11
CA ARG A 219 14.68 11.11 -0.42
C ARG A 219 14.24 10.62 -1.79
N VAL A 220 12.97 10.79 -2.15
CA VAL A 220 12.45 10.36 -3.45
C VAL A 220 13.03 11.19 -4.58
N SER A 221 13.22 12.50 -4.39
CA SER A 221 13.95 13.33 -5.33
C SER A 221 15.37 12.80 -5.54
N ALA A 222 16.07 12.42 -4.47
CA ALA A 222 17.40 11.85 -4.58
C ALA A 222 17.40 10.47 -5.26
N CYS A 223 16.39 9.62 -5.05
CA CYS A 223 16.22 8.37 -5.80
C CYS A 223 16.01 8.64 -7.29
N LEU A 224 15.19 9.63 -7.62
CA LEU A 224 14.91 10.03 -9.00
C LEU A 224 16.17 10.49 -9.73
N GLU A 225 17.04 11.27 -9.08
CA GLU A 225 18.34 11.67 -9.65
C GLU A 225 19.27 10.48 -9.91
N VAL A 226 19.35 9.54 -8.96
CA VAL A 226 20.11 8.30 -9.14
C VAL A 226 19.58 7.56 -10.37
N VAL A 227 18.28 7.28 -10.40
CA VAL A 227 17.66 6.56 -11.51
C VAL A 227 17.86 7.31 -12.83
N ARG A 228 17.69 8.63 -12.88
CA ARG A 228 17.87 9.44 -14.10
C ARG A 228 19.29 9.30 -14.66
N SER A 229 20.31 9.35 -13.80
CA SER A 229 21.72 9.27 -14.20
C SER A 229 22.24 7.85 -14.48
N SER A 230 21.53 6.82 -14.04
CA SER A 230 21.90 5.43 -14.32
C SER A 230 21.65 5.01 -15.78
N SER A 231 22.50 4.12 -16.26
CA SER A 231 22.47 3.53 -17.60
C SER A 231 21.81 2.14 -17.67
N SER A 232 21.69 1.46 -16.53
CA SER A 232 20.96 0.19 -16.41
C SER A 232 20.17 0.13 -15.10
N TRP A 233 19.23 -0.82 -15.04
CA TRP A 233 18.43 -1.08 -13.85
C TRP A 233 19.31 -1.54 -12.68
N GLU A 234 20.27 -2.42 -12.90
CA GLU A 234 21.19 -2.94 -11.87
C GLU A 234 22.07 -1.82 -11.30
N GLN A 235 22.57 -0.93 -12.16
CA GLN A 235 23.38 0.19 -11.70
C GLN A 235 22.60 1.12 -10.76
N ALA A 236 21.33 1.38 -11.07
CA ALA A 236 20.46 2.15 -10.19
C ALA A 236 20.10 1.37 -8.91
N TYR A 237 19.79 0.08 -9.04
CA TYR A 237 19.47 -0.80 -7.91
C TYR A 237 20.60 -0.80 -6.88
N ASP A 238 21.85 -1.03 -7.32
CA ASP A 238 23.01 -1.08 -6.44
C ASP A 238 23.20 0.25 -5.69
N GLN A 239 23.11 1.39 -6.39
CA GLN A 239 23.23 2.71 -5.78
C GLN A 239 22.09 3.03 -4.80
N LEU A 240 20.85 2.66 -5.13
CA LEU A 240 19.69 2.85 -4.26
C LEU A 240 19.81 1.96 -3.01
N ASN A 241 20.24 0.71 -3.18
CA ASN A 241 20.42 -0.23 -2.08
C ASN A 241 21.60 0.15 -1.18
N ASP A 242 22.70 0.66 -1.72
CA ASP A 242 23.82 1.16 -0.91
C ASP A 242 23.40 2.38 -0.06
N LYS A 243 22.55 3.24 -0.61
CA LYS A 243 22.11 4.47 0.06
C LYS A 243 20.95 4.26 1.02
N TYR A 244 20.05 3.33 0.70
CA TYR A 244 18.78 3.16 1.39
C TYR A 244 18.48 1.71 1.80
N GLY A 245 19.40 0.77 1.64
CA GLY A 245 19.19 -0.64 2.00
C GLY A 245 18.94 -0.87 3.49
N ASP A 246 19.46 0.01 4.35
CA ASP A 246 19.14 0.05 5.79
C ASP A 246 17.67 0.39 6.08
N TYR A 247 16.92 0.84 5.07
CA TYR A 247 15.48 1.05 5.17
C TYR A 247 14.68 -0.25 4.96
N GLY A 248 15.22 -1.28 4.30
CA GLY A 248 14.59 -2.61 4.23
C GLY A 248 13.18 -2.66 3.62
N HIS A 249 12.64 -3.88 3.51
CA HIS A 249 11.30 -4.13 2.96
C HIS A 249 10.20 -3.37 3.73
N CYS A 250 9.20 -2.88 2.99
CA CYS A 250 8.06 -2.09 3.48
C CYS A 250 8.37 -0.65 3.92
N ARG A 251 9.63 -0.18 3.88
CA ARG A 251 9.91 1.24 4.03
C ARG A 251 9.82 1.95 2.69
N ILE A 252 8.89 2.90 2.62
CA ILE A 252 8.40 3.50 1.39
C ILE A 252 9.48 4.11 0.50
N TYR A 253 10.64 4.53 1.04
CA TYR A 253 11.68 5.21 0.25
C TYR A 253 12.38 4.27 -0.74
N GLN A 254 12.76 3.07 -0.28
CA GLN A 254 13.41 2.09 -1.14
C GLN A 254 12.41 1.55 -2.17
N GLU A 255 11.19 1.23 -1.73
CA GLU A 255 10.11 0.79 -2.62
C GLU A 255 9.80 1.83 -3.70
N THR A 256 9.71 3.12 -3.33
CA THR A 256 9.46 4.21 -4.30
C THR A 256 10.64 4.35 -5.26
N GLY A 257 11.88 4.30 -4.77
CA GLY A 257 13.06 4.35 -5.63
C GLY A 257 13.10 3.18 -6.62
N MET A 258 12.72 1.98 -6.16
CA MET A 258 12.66 0.80 -7.01
C MET A 258 11.55 0.84 -8.04
N LEU A 259 10.37 1.36 -7.68
CA LEU A 259 9.28 1.62 -8.62
C LEU A 259 9.74 2.56 -9.75
N ILE A 260 10.40 3.66 -9.41
CA ILE A 260 10.95 4.62 -10.39
C ILE A 260 11.98 3.94 -11.29
N ASN A 261 12.89 3.16 -10.71
CA ASN A 261 13.92 2.42 -11.43
C ASN A 261 13.31 1.43 -12.43
N THR A 262 12.37 0.62 -11.96
CA THR A 262 11.69 -0.40 -12.76
C THR A 262 10.91 0.23 -13.90
N LEU A 263 10.12 1.29 -13.65
CA LEU A 263 9.39 1.93 -14.73
C LEU A 263 10.34 2.52 -15.78
N LYS A 264 11.44 3.18 -15.37
CA LYS A 264 12.43 3.72 -16.32
C LYS A 264 12.94 2.65 -17.29
N PHE A 265 13.36 1.48 -16.78
CA PHE A 265 14.05 0.46 -17.58
C PHE A 265 13.17 -0.68 -18.11
N ALA A 266 11.89 -0.73 -17.74
CA ALA A 266 10.98 -1.76 -18.22
C ALA A 266 10.78 -1.68 -19.76
N GLU A 267 11.03 -2.77 -20.47
CA GLU A 267 10.73 -2.85 -21.91
C GLU A 267 9.22 -2.94 -22.18
N ASN A 268 8.51 -3.61 -21.28
CA ASN A 268 7.07 -3.79 -21.27
C ASN A 268 6.59 -4.16 -19.85
N THR A 269 5.29 -4.29 -19.64
CA THR A 269 4.70 -4.62 -18.32
C THR A 269 5.26 -5.92 -17.73
N GLY A 270 5.36 -6.99 -18.53
CA GLY A 270 5.86 -8.28 -18.06
C GLY A 270 7.32 -8.21 -17.63
N HIS A 271 8.17 -7.57 -18.44
CA HIS A 271 9.57 -7.33 -18.10
C HIS A 271 9.70 -6.47 -16.82
N GLY A 272 8.91 -5.40 -16.70
CA GLY A 272 8.90 -4.54 -15.51
C GLY A 272 8.55 -5.30 -14.23
N ILE A 273 7.54 -6.17 -14.28
CA ILE A 273 7.19 -7.04 -13.14
C ILE A 273 8.36 -7.96 -12.77
N CYS A 274 9.03 -8.56 -13.77
CA CYS A 274 10.08 -9.54 -13.50
C CYS A 274 11.38 -8.91 -12.98
N ILE A 275 11.79 -7.74 -13.47
CA ILE A 275 13.03 -7.10 -12.98
C ILE A 275 12.89 -6.51 -11.58
N GLN A 276 11.67 -6.28 -11.10
CA GLN A 276 11.42 -5.82 -9.72
C GLN A 276 11.68 -6.93 -8.67
N VAL A 277 11.70 -8.21 -9.08
CA VAL A 277 11.84 -9.41 -8.23
C VAL A 277 13.30 -9.69 -7.87
#